data_AF-A0A2E2XKL3-F1
#
_entry.id   AF-A0A2E2XKL3-F1
#
_cell.length_a   1.000
_cell.length_b   1.000
_cell.length_c   1.000
_cell.angle_alpha   90.00
_cell.angle_beta   90.00
_cell.angle_gamma   90.00
#
_symmetry.space_group_name_H-M   'P 1'
#
loop_
_entity.id
_entity.type
_entity.pdbx_description
1 polymer ?
#
loop_
_entity_poly.entity_id
_entity_poly.type
_entity_poly.pdbx_seq_one_letter_code
_entity_poly.pdbx_strand_id
1 'polypeptide(L)' 'MNIRHGEQGQPPTRKERFFEQDAYWYYTTREGVDIGPFDNRTDAIEGCTDFIDFIGAADPSFSNTLQQYARCA' A
#
# COMPACT_ATOMS: atom_id res chain seq x y z
N MET A 1 17.48 2.23 7.43
CA MET A 1 16.92 1.82 6.12
C MET A 1 17.65 0.56 5.67
N ASN A 2 16.99 -0.60 5.70
CA ASN A 2 17.63 -1.88 5.36
C ASN A 2 17.31 -2.26 3.91
N ILE A 3 18.30 -2.65 3.12
CA ILE A 3 18.08 -3.37 1.85
C ILE A 3 17.34 -4.68 2.10
N ARG A 4 16.47 -5.12 1.19
CA ARG A 4 15.82 -6.44 1.35
C ARG A 4 16.87 -7.54 1.19
N HIS A 5 16.60 -8.71 1.77
CA HIS A 5 17.49 -9.86 1.65
C HIS A 5 17.74 -10.17 0.16
N GLY A 6 19.00 -10.14 -0.27
CA GLY A 6 19.40 -10.38 -1.66
C GLY A 6 19.50 -9.14 -2.57
N GLU A 7 19.08 -7.96 -2.11
CA GLU A 7 19.30 -6.71 -2.85
C GLU A 7 20.74 -6.20 -2.60
N GLN A 8 21.40 -5.68 -3.65
CA GLN A 8 22.68 -4.98 -3.56
C GLN A 8 22.49 -3.49 -3.88
N GLY A 9 23.26 -2.62 -3.24
CA GLY A 9 23.26 -1.17 -3.51
C GLY A 9 22.55 -0.34 -2.45
N GLN A 10 22.17 0.89 -2.83
CA GLN A 10 21.54 1.84 -1.91
C GLN A 10 20.07 1.47 -1.67
N PRO A 11 19.58 1.49 -0.41
CA PRO A 11 18.17 1.23 -0.13
C PRO A 11 17.28 2.20 -0.92
N PRO A 12 16.18 1.74 -1.56
CA PRO A 12 15.26 2.63 -2.23
C PRO A 12 14.63 3.60 -1.23
N THR A 13 14.35 4.83 -1.68
CA THR A 13 13.66 5.82 -0.87
C THR A 13 12.28 5.29 -0.49
N ARG A 14 12.07 5.03 0.79
CA ARG A 14 10.79 4.58 1.32
C ARG A 14 9.96 5.80 1.67
N LYS A 15 8.86 6.02 0.96
CA LYS A 15 7.84 6.98 1.37
C LYS A 15 7.03 6.39 2.52
N GLU A 16 6.58 7.25 3.43
CA GLU A 16 5.55 6.91 4.41
C GLU A 16 4.32 6.44 3.64
N ARG A 17 3.80 5.26 4.00
CA ARG A 17 2.68 4.66 3.27
C ARG A 17 1.33 5.15 3.73
N PHE A 18 1.25 5.81 4.89
CA PHE A 18 0.03 6.35 5.47
C PHE A 18 0.11 7.86 5.41
N PHE A 19 -0.94 8.52 4.94
CA PHE A 19 -0.97 9.97 4.84
C PHE A 19 -2.38 10.50 5.09
N GLU A 20 -2.44 11.77 5.49
CA GLU A 20 -3.69 12.48 5.69
C GLU A 20 -3.91 13.45 4.53
N GLN A 21 -5.14 13.46 3.99
CA GLN A 21 -5.58 14.41 2.97
C GLN A 21 -7.04 14.80 3.27
N ASP A 22 -7.33 16.10 3.27
CA ASP A 22 -8.68 16.63 3.50
C ASP A 22 -9.36 16.10 4.79
N ALA A 23 -8.59 15.98 5.88
CA ALA A 23 -9.01 15.44 7.18
C ALA A 23 -9.36 13.93 7.20
N TYR A 24 -9.04 13.20 6.13
CA TYR A 24 -9.16 11.75 6.06
C TYR A 24 -7.80 11.09 5.91
N TRP A 25 -7.72 9.86 6.42
CA TRP A 25 -6.54 9.02 6.32
C TRP A 25 -6.61 8.09 5.13
N TYR A 26 -5.46 7.88 4.51
CA TYR A 26 -5.26 6.99 3.37
C TYR A 26 -4.00 6.17 3.57
N TYR A 27 -3.88 5.08 2.82
CA TYR A 27 -2.60 4.44 2.61
C TYR A 27 -2.34 4.10 1.15
N THR A 28 -1.08 4.18 0.73
CA THR A 28 -0.66 3.86 -0.63
C THR A 28 -0.15 2.41 -0.72
N THR A 29 -0.54 1.70 -1.76
CA THR A 29 -0.04 0.36 -2.10
C THR A 29 1.24 0.45 -2.92
N ARG A 30 1.93 -0.68 -3.14
CA ARG A 30 3.15 -0.71 -3.96
C ARG A 30 2.87 -0.48 -5.44
N GLU A 31 1.65 -0.75 -5.84
CA GLU A 31 1.15 -0.61 -7.20
C GLU A 31 0.86 0.85 -7.53
N GLY A 32 0.77 1.73 -6.51
CA GLY A 32 0.47 3.15 -6.67
C GLY A 32 -1.00 3.49 -6.49
N VAL A 33 -1.75 2.62 -5.80
CA VAL A 33 -3.16 2.87 -5.48
C VAL A 33 -3.26 3.43 -4.07
N ASP A 34 -3.96 4.54 -3.92
CA ASP A 34 -4.30 5.08 -2.61
C ASP A 34 -5.65 4.52 -2.16
N ILE A 35 -5.68 3.98 -0.94
CA ILE A 35 -6.84 3.33 -0.34
C ILE A 35 -7.31 4.15 0.86
N GLY A 36 -8.61 4.43 0.89
CA GLY A 36 -9.32 5.25 1.87
C GLY A 36 -10.61 5.78 1.24
N PRO A 37 -11.25 6.80 1.83
CA PRO A 37 -10.87 7.49 3.07
C PRO A 37 -11.13 6.67 4.34
N PHE A 38 -10.33 6.91 5.37
CA PHE A 38 -10.54 6.43 6.74
C PHE A 38 -10.66 7.62 7.70
N ASP A 39 -11.42 7.47 8.78
CA ASP A 39 -11.63 8.57 9.75
C ASP A 39 -10.39 8.87 10.58
N ASN A 40 -9.54 7.88 10.81
CA ASN A 40 -8.32 8.04 11.59
C ASN A 40 -7.19 7.11 11.11
N ARG A 41 -5.96 7.39 11.56
CA ARG A 41 -4.77 6.63 11.18
C ARG A 41 -4.83 5.16 11.59
N THR A 42 -5.44 4.85 12.73
CA THR A 42 -5.55 3.46 13.23
C THR A 42 -6.42 2.64 12.29
N ASP A 43 -7.57 3.17 11.86
CA ASP A 43 -8.45 2.50 10.90
C ASP A 43 -7.74 2.24 9.56
N ALA A 44 -6.93 3.18 9.08
CA ALA A 44 -6.12 2.98 7.87
C ALA A 44 -5.07 1.87 8.05
N ILE A 45 -4.49 1.72 9.25
CA ILE A 45 -3.54 0.64 9.60
C ILE A 45 -4.26 -0.71 9.65
N GLU A 46 -5.43 -0.77 10.28
CA GLU A 46 -6.26 -1.98 10.36
C GLU A 46 -6.70 -2.42 8.96
N GLY A 47 -7.30 -1.51 8.18
CA GLY A 47 -7.72 -1.79 6.81
C GLY A 47 -6.58 -2.22 5.89
N CYS A 48 -5.37 -1.70 6.09
CA CYS A 48 -4.21 -2.25 5.40
C CYS A 48 -3.94 -3.70 5.79
N THR A 49 -3.97 -4.02 7.08
CA THR A 49 -3.63 -5.37 7.56
C THR A 49 -4.59 -6.38 6.95
N ASP A 50 -5.88 -6.07 6.98
CA ASP A 50 -6.93 -6.86 6.33
C ASP A 50 -6.71 -6.98 4.82
N PHE A 51 -6.30 -5.89 4.16
CA PHE A 51 -5.98 -5.91 2.74
C PHE A 51 -4.80 -6.83 2.41
N ILE A 52 -3.74 -6.83 3.23
CA ILE A 52 -2.60 -7.73 3.04
C ILE A 52 -3.04 -9.19 3.20
N ASP A 53 -3.84 -9.49 4.20
CA ASP A 53 -4.36 -10.84 4.44
C ASP A 53 -5.26 -11.30 3.30
N PHE A 54 -6.13 -10.42 2.80
CA PHE A 54 -6.97 -10.68 1.64
C PHE A 54 -6.12 -10.98 0.39
N ILE A 55 -5.11 -10.16 0.10
CA ILE A 55 -4.23 -10.38 -1.06
C ILE A 55 -3.39 -11.66 -0.90
N GLY A 56 -2.93 -11.97 0.32
CA GLY A 56 -2.19 -13.19 0.61
C GLY A 56 -3.03 -14.45 0.42
N ALA A 57 -4.35 -14.36 0.65
CA ALA A 57 -5.30 -15.44 0.40
C ALA A 57 -5.86 -15.45 -1.04
N ALA A 58 -5.75 -14.34 -1.76
CA ALA A 58 -6.29 -14.18 -3.11
C ALA A 58 -5.43 -14.86 -4.18
N ASP A 59 -6.03 -15.02 -5.37
CA ASP A 59 -5.32 -15.50 -6.55
C ASP A 59 -4.18 -14.53 -6.92
N PRO A 60 -2.97 -15.03 -7.27
CA PRO A 60 -1.83 -14.19 -7.66
C PRO A 60 -2.13 -13.16 -8.75
N SER A 61 -3.14 -13.40 -9.59
CA SER A 61 -3.62 -12.48 -10.62
C SER A 61 -4.17 -11.16 -10.08
N PHE A 62 -4.59 -11.09 -8.81
CA PHE A 62 -5.16 -9.88 -8.21
C PHE A 62 -4.17 -8.71 -8.18
N SER A 63 -2.87 -9.00 -8.06
CA SER A 63 -1.80 -8.00 -8.17
C SER A 63 -1.84 -7.26 -9.52
N ASN A 64 -2.19 -7.95 -10.61
CA ASN A 64 -2.28 -7.34 -11.93
C ASN A 64 -3.46 -6.37 -12.02
N THR A 65 -4.57 -6.71 -11.38
CA THR A 65 -5.75 -5.84 -11.30
C THR A 65 -5.41 -4.53 -10.58
N LEU A 66 -4.70 -4.59 -9.45
CA LEU A 66 -4.26 -3.38 -8.73
C LEU A 66 -3.31 -2.50 -9.56
N GLN A 67 -2.39 -3.12 -10.30
CA GLN A 67 -1.52 -2.37 -11.24
C GLN A 67 -2.31 -1.68 -12.34
N GLN A 68 -3.40 -2.28 -12.82
CA GLN A 68 -4.27 -1.64 -13.80
C GLN A 68 -4.95 -0.41 -13.21
N TYR A 69 -5.48 -0.50 -11.99
CA TYR A 69 -6.09 0.63 -11.30
C TYR A 69 -5.12 1.80 -11.12
N ALA A 70 -3.88 1.52 -10.71
CA ALA A 70 -2.86 2.56 -10.54
C ALA A 70 -2.48 3.29 -11.84
N ARG A 71 -2.69 2.69 -13.01
CA ARG A 71 -2.43 3.34 -14.30
C ARG A 71 -3.54 4.30 -14.72
N CYS A 72 -4.71 4.22 -14.07
CA CYS A 72 -5.89 5.02 -14.41
C CYS A 72 -6.21 6.10 -13.36
N ALA A 73 -5.47 6.14 -12.24
CA ALA A 73 -5.55 7.16 -11.19
C ALA A 73 -4.54 8.28 -11.45
#